data_AF-A0A316MDF8-F1
#
_entry.id   AF-A0A316MDF8-F1
#
_cell.length_a   1.000
_cell.length_b   1.000
_cell.length_c   1.000
_cell.angle_alpha   90.00
_cell.angle_beta   90.00
_cell.angle_gamma   90.00
#
_symmetry.space_group_name_H-M   'P 1'
#
loop_
_entity.id
_entity.type
_entity.pdbx_description
1 polymer ?
#
loop_
_entity_poly.entity_id
_entity_poly.type
_entity_poly.pdbx_seq_one_letter_code
_entity_poly.pdbx_strand_id
1 'polypeptide(L)'
;MYSIIKEVLIKGKYELVDVLSKINKLWIEGSLTEEERDELVNLARSNANSENSYAENTQQIANLWEYYQQLDSRLTKLENNQGVELPLEEEWVEFVRPTGSHDAYKIGDKVIFNNKKYICQMDNCVWNPLVYPSAWELVEE
;
A
#
# COMPACT_ATOMS: atom_id res chain seq x y z
N MET A 1 5.21 36.03 13.07
CA MET A 1 5.04 34.72 12.38
C MET A 1 5.69 34.74 11.01
N TYR A 2 5.38 35.74 10.19
CA TYR A 2 6.00 36.03 8.89
C TYR A 2 7.54 35.89 8.85
N SER A 3 8.29 36.56 9.75
CA SER A 3 9.76 36.53 9.74
C SER A 3 10.36 35.12 9.95
N ILE A 4 9.72 34.28 10.76
CA ILE A 4 10.18 32.90 11.03
C ILE A 4 10.02 32.06 9.76
N ILE A 5 8.88 32.19 9.07
CA ILE A 5 8.63 31.48 7.81
C ILE A 5 9.65 31.93 6.77
N LYS A 6 9.93 33.23 6.67
CA LYS A 6 10.94 33.78 5.77
C LYS A 6 12.32 33.16 5.96
N GLU A 7 12.77 33.03 7.22
CA GLU A 7 14.05 32.36 7.52
C GLU A 7 14.08 30.89 7.12
N VAL A 8 12.97 30.15 7.33
CA VAL A 8 12.86 28.75 6.91
C VAL A 8 12.91 28.63 5.39
N LEU A 9 12.23 29.53 4.68
CA LEU A 9 12.23 29.59 3.21
C LEU A 9 13.60 29.88 2.62
N ILE A 10 14.40 30.72 3.29
CA ILE A 10 15.80 31.00 2.89
C ILE A 10 16.68 29.76 3.05
N LYS A 11 16.43 28.91 4.06
CA LYS A 11 17.21 27.69 4.29
C LYS A 11 16.99 26.61 3.22
N GLY A 12 15.91 26.70 2.43
CA GLY A 12 15.64 25.80 1.29
C GLY A 12 15.33 24.34 1.66
N LYS A 13 15.34 23.97 2.95
CA LYS A 13 15.12 22.60 3.44
C LYS A 13 13.64 22.33 3.72
N TYR A 14 12.83 22.34 2.66
CA TYR A 14 11.41 22.05 2.74
C TYR A 14 10.89 21.45 1.43
N GLU A 15 9.77 20.74 1.55
CA GLU A 15 8.94 20.33 0.42
C GLU A 15 8.02 21.51 0.05
N LEU A 16 7.97 21.85 -1.25
CA LEU A 16 7.35 23.08 -1.73
C LEU A 16 5.82 23.06 -1.56
N VAL A 17 5.15 21.96 -1.90
CA VAL A 17 3.70 21.82 -1.80
C VAL A 17 3.24 21.99 -0.35
N ASP A 18 3.97 21.36 0.56
CA ASP A 18 3.74 21.39 1.99
C ASP A 18 3.80 22.81 2.56
N VAL A 19 4.85 23.55 2.21
CA VAL A 19 5.03 24.93 2.70
C VAL A 19 4.01 25.89 2.09
N LEU A 20 3.68 25.74 0.81
CA LEU A 20 2.62 26.53 0.18
C LEU A 20 1.27 26.31 0.87
N SER A 21 0.94 25.06 1.22
CA SER A 21 -0.31 24.76 1.95
C SER A 21 -0.34 25.42 3.34
N LYS A 22 0.79 25.40 4.07
CA LYS A 22 0.93 26.00 5.41
C LYS A 22 0.85 27.52 5.36
N ILE A 23 1.46 28.17 4.36
CA ILE A 23 1.34 29.62 4.15
C ILE A 23 -0.12 30.00 3.89
N ASN A 24 -0.82 29.28 3.00
CA ASN A 24 -2.22 29.55 2.70
C ASN A 24 -3.14 29.35 3.91
N LYS A 25 -2.89 28.32 4.72
CA LYS A 25 -3.61 28.09 5.98
C LYS A 25 -3.46 29.27 6.94
N LEU A 26 -2.24 29.76 7.15
CA LEU A 26 -1.97 30.89 8.04
C LEU A 26 -2.60 32.20 7.57
N TRP A 27 -2.70 32.39 6.25
CA TRP A 27 -3.44 33.51 5.66
C TRP A 27 -4.95 33.41 5.94
N ILE A 28 -5.55 32.23 5.75
CA ILE A 28 -6.97 31.98 6.07
C ILE A 28 -7.26 32.21 7.57
N GLU A 29 -6.32 31.83 8.43
CA GLU A 29 -6.40 32.05 9.88
C GLU A 29 -6.20 33.52 10.29
N GLY A 30 -5.94 34.43 9.34
CA GLY A 30 -5.73 35.86 9.59
C GLY A 30 -4.36 36.18 10.22
N SER A 31 -3.44 35.22 10.26
CA SER A 31 -2.08 35.39 10.82
C SER A 31 -1.09 36.03 9.84
N LEU A 32 -1.48 36.16 8.56
CA LEU A 32 -0.72 36.80 7.50
C LEU A 32 -1.65 37.71 6.70
N THR A 33 -1.15 38.84 6.21
CA THR A 33 -1.86 39.63 5.19
C THR A 33 -1.74 38.99 3.81
N GLU A 34 -2.52 39.47 2.84
CA GLU A 34 -2.42 39.00 1.46
C GLU A 34 -1.04 39.29 0.85
N GLU A 35 -0.49 40.47 1.13
CA GLU A 35 0.84 40.87 0.66
C GLU A 35 1.95 40.01 1.27
N GLU A 36 1.87 39.72 2.58
CA GLU A 36 2.81 38.84 3.27
C GLU A 36 2.73 37.40 2.74
N ARG A 37 1.53 36.91 2.43
CA ARG A 37 1.32 35.59 1.81
C ARG A 37 1.97 35.53 0.43
N ASP A 38 1.74 36.53 -0.41
CA ASP A 38 2.29 36.56 -1.77
C ASP A 38 3.82 36.63 -1.79
N GLU A 39 4.41 37.41 -0.89
CA GLU A 39 5.87 37.47 -0.75
C GLU A 39 6.45 36.11 -0.32
N LEU A 40 5.84 35.46 0.67
CA LEU A 40 6.29 34.15 1.15
C LEU A 40 6.11 33.05 0.08
N VAL A 41 5.02 33.07 -0.68
CA VAL A 41 4.79 32.13 -1.79
C VAL A 41 5.86 32.28 -2.87
N ASN A 42 6.19 33.52 -3.24
CA ASN A 42 7.23 33.78 -4.24
C ASN A 42 8.60 33.33 -3.73
N LEU A 43 8.93 33.67 -2.48
CA LEU A 43 10.20 33.27 -1.86
C LEU A 43 10.32 31.74 -1.75
N ALA A 44 9.23 31.04 -1.43
CA ALA A 44 9.20 29.58 -1.36
C ALA A 44 9.49 28.95 -2.73
N ARG A 45 8.91 29.50 -3.80
CA ARG A 45 9.15 29.01 -5.17
C ARG A 45 10.58 29.26 -5.63
N SER A 46 11.15 30.43 -5.30
CA SER A 46 12.51 30.79 -5.71
C SER A 46 13.60 29.98 -4.98
N ASN A 47 13.35 29.58 -3.73
CA ASN A 47 14.35 28.90 -2.90
C ASN A 47 14.09 27.38 -2.76
N ALA A 48 13.07 26.83 -3.41
CA ALA A 48 12.79 25.40 -3.39
C ALA A 48 13.88 24.63 -4.13
N ASN A 49 14.37 23.55 -3.51
CA ASN A 49 15.23 22.57 -4.17
C ASN A 49 14.36 21.42 -4.70
N SER A 50 14.46 21.11 -6.00
CA SER A 50 13.72 20.03 -6.64
C SER A 50 14.00 18.66 -5.99
N GLU A 51 15.22 18.42 -5.50
CA GLU A 51 15.58 17.18 -4.80
C GLU A 51 14.74 16.94 -3.53
N ASN A 52 14.34 18.01 -2.84
CA ASN A 52 13.51 17.90 -1.63
C ASN A 52 12.05 17.51 -1.95
N SER A 53 11.59 17.71 -3.19
CA SER A 53 10.24 17.35 -3.62
C SER A 53 10.12 15.86 -3.99
N TYR A 54 11.24 15.18 -4.24
CA TYR A 54 11.25 13.75 -4.60
C TYR A 54 11.52 12.82 -3.42
N ALA A 55 11.92 13.33 -2.25
CA ALA A 55 12.37 12.51 -1.13
C ALA A 55 11.30 11.51 -0.62
N GLU A 56 10.04 11.93 -0.49
CA GLU A 56 8.94 11.01 -0.11
C GLU A 56 8.45 10.15 -1.29
N ASN A 57 8.41 10.73 -2.50
CA ASN A 57 7.83 10.07 -3.66
C ASN A 57 8.74 8.99 -4.27
N THR A 58 10.03 8.99 -3.94
CA THR A 58 10.99 8.00 -4.47
C THR A 58 10.62 6.57 -4.07
N GLN A 59 10.15 6.36 -2.84
CA GLN A 59 9.74 5.03 -2.38
C GLN A 59 8.44 4.58 -3.06
N GLN A 60 7.47 5.48 -3.21
CA GLN A 60 6.22 5.19 -3.91
C GLN A 60 6.47 4.89 -5.40
N ILE A 61 7.36 5.65 -6.05
CA ILE A 61 7.78 5.41 -7.43
C ILE A 61 8.49 4.05 -7.56
N ALA A 62 9.38 3.69 -6.62
CA ALA A 62 10.03 2.38 -6.62
C ALA A 62 9.01 1.24 -6.51
N ASN A 63 8.06 1.35 -5.58
CA ASN A 63 6.99 0.36 -5.40
C ASN A 63 6.08 0.25 -6.64
N LEU A 64 5.74 1.39 -7.27
CA LEU A 64 4.95 1.41 -8.51
C LEU A 64 5.71 0.78 -9.69
N TRP A 65 7.03 0.98 -9.75
CA TRP A 65 7.88 0.37 -10.77
C TRP A 65 7.94 -1.15 -10.61
N GLU A 66 8.08 -1.63 -9.38
CA GLU A 66 8.03 -3.05 -9.05
C GLU A 66 6.68 -3.68 -9.43
N TYR A 67 5.58 -3.01 -9.10
CA TYR A 67 4.24 -3.46 -9.49
C TYR A 67 4.04 -3.50 -11.02
N TYR A 68 4.56 -2.51 -11.74
CA TYR A 68 4.51 -2.47 -13.20
C TYR A 68 5.24 -3.68 -13.82
N GLN A 69 6.43 -4.04 -13.33
CA GLN A 69 7.18 -5.21 -13.79
C GLN A 69 6.41 -6.52 -13.56
N GLN A 70 5.73 -6.64 -12.42
CA GLN A 70 4.91 -7.81 -12.13
C GLN A 70 3.71 -7.92 -13.09
N LEU A 71 3.04 -6.80 -13.37
CA LEU A 71 1.93 -6.76 -14.33
C LEU A 71 2.39 -7.08 -15.75
N ASP A 72 3.52 -6.53 -16.20
CA ASP A 72 4.09 -6.78 -17.52
C ASP A 72 4.45 -8.27 -17.71
N SER A 73 5.04 -8.90 -16.68
CA SER A 73 5.29 -10.34 -16.68
C SER A 73 4.01 -11.16 -16.76
N ARG A 74 2.96 -10.78 -16.02
CA ARG A 74 1.66 -11.46 -16.05
C ARG A 74 0.97 -11.30 -17.41
N LEU A 75 1.02 -10.10 -17.98
CA LEU A 75 0.45 -9.80 -19.28
C LEU A 75 1.17 -10.62 -20.37
N THR A 76 2.50 -10.62 -20.35
CA THR A 76 3.33 -11.42 -21.28
C THR A 76 3.00 -12.92 -21.18
N LYS A 77 2.76 -13.46 -19.98
CA LYS A 77 2.38 -14.86 -19.79
C LYS A 77 0.97 -15.16 -20.33
N LEU A 78 0.01 -14.26 -20.10
CA LEU A 78 -1.35 -14.36 -20.63
C LEU A 78 -1.39 -14.23 -22.16
N GLU A 79 -0.65 -13.29 -22.73
CA GLU A 79 -0.60 -13.02 -24.18
C GLU A 79 0.01 -14.18 -24.97
N ASN A 80 0.94 -14.93 -24.37
CA ASN A 80 1.55 -16.10 -25.02
C ASN A 80 0.69 -17.38 -24.93
N ASN A 81 -0.54 -17.29 -24.42
CA ASN A 81 -1.48 -18.41 -24.24
C ASN A 81 -0.84 -19.63 -23.51
N GLN A 82 0.21 -19.37 -22.74
CA GLN A 82 0.70 -20.28 -21.72
C GLN A 82 -0.28 -20.12 -20.57
N GLY A 83 -1.15 -21.13 -20.42
CA GLY A 83 -2.04 -21.23 -19.28
C GLY A 83 -1.28 -20.87 -18.01
N VAL A 84 -1.91 -20.03 -17.20
CA VAL A 84 -1.39 -19.61 -15.92
C VAL A 84 -1.31 -20.86 -15.03
N GLU A 85 -0.16 -21.52 -15.04
CA GLU A 85 0.28 -22.30 -13.89
C GLU A 85 1.11 -21.32 -13.06
N LEU A 86 0.41 -20.70 -12.10
CA LEU A 86 1.02 -19.88 -11.06
C LEU A 86 2.19 -20.68 -10.47
N PRO A 87 3.36 -20.06 -10.24
CA PRO A 87 4.28 -20.64 -9.28
C PRO A 87 3.51 -20.65 -7.96
N LEU A 88 3.23 -21.84 -7.47
CA LEU A 88 2.53 -22.13 -6.22
C LEU A 88 3.40 -21.63 -5.05
N GLU A 89 3.54 -20.31 -4.87
CA GLU A 89 3.85 -19.78 -3.55
C GLU A 89 2.73 -20.27 -2.66
N GLU A 90 3.08 -21.04 -1.64
CA GLU A 90 2.11 -21.67 -0.77
C GLU A 90 1.26 -20.61 -0.05
N GLU A 91 0.15 -20.24 -0.66
CA GLU A 91 -0.84 -19.30 -0.13
C GLU A 91 -1.56 -19.97 1.05
N TRP A 92 -0.88 -20.00 2.19
CA TRP A 92 -1.48 -20.30 3.47
C TRP A 92 -2.33 -19.09 3.90
N VAL A 93 -3.59 -19.05 3.46
CA VAL A 93 -4.53 -17.97 3.79
C VAL A 93 -5.22 -18.22 5.13
N GLU A 94 -5.55 -17.20 5.91
CA GLU A 94 -6.34 -17.42 7.14
C GLU A 94 -7.71 -18.04 6.83
N PHE A 95 -8.15 -18.99 7.65
CA PHE A 95 -9.45 -19.64 7.49
C PHE A 95 -10.58 -18.60 7.63
N VAL A 96 -11.41 -18.48 6.60
CA VAL A 96 -12.62 -17.67 6.58
C VAL A 96 -13.80 -18.61 6.51
N ARG A 97 -14.77 -18.48 7.42
CA ARG A 97 -15.95 -19.34 7.43
C ARG A 97 -16.79 -19.10 6.16
N PRO A 98 -17.00 -20.13 5.31
CA PRO A 98 -17.88 -20.01 4.17
C PRO A 98 -19.34 -19.74 4.57
N THR A 99 -20.03 -19.00 3.73
CA THR A 99 -21.44 -18.63 3.84
C THR A 99 -22.37 -19.62 3.11
N GLY A 100 -21.84 -20.49 2.26
CA GLY A 100 -22.58 -21.55 1.56
C GLY A 100 -21.69 -22.50 0.75
N SER A 101 -22.27 -23.17 -0.25
CA SER A 101 -21.55 -24.11 -1.13
C SER A 101 -20.72 -23.42 -2.22
N HIS A 102 -20.94 -22.13 -2.46
CA HIS A 102 -20.26 -21.38 -3.52
C HIS A 102 -18.86 -20.92 -3.09
N ASP A 103 -18.61 -20.88 -1.78
CA ASP A 103 -17.39 -20.42 -1.12
C ASP A 103 -16.80 -21.49 -0.18
N ALA A 104 -17.27 -22.74 -0.29
CA ALA A 104 -16.78 -23.86 0.50
C ALA A 104 -15.37 -24.30 0.05
N TYR A 105 -14.55 -24.72 1.02
CA TYR A 105 -13.21 -25.23 0.77
C TYR A 105 -13.25 -26.60 0.09
N LYS A 106 -12.27 -26.85 -0.77
CA LYS A 106 -12.11 -28.09 -1.52
C LYS A 106 -10.91 -28.88 -1.00
N ILE A 107 -10.82 -30.14 -1.42
CA ILE A 107 -9.67 -30.99 -1.11
C ILE A 107 -8.40 -30.35 -1.67
N GLY A 108 -7.39 -30.17 -0.82
CA GLY A 108 -6.11 -29.54 -1.15
C GLY A 108 -5.99 -28.07 -0.75
N ASP A 109 -7.08 -27.42 -0.34
CA ASP A 109 -7.03 -26.01 0.09
C ASP A 109 -6.19 -25.85 1.37
N LYS A 110 -5.28 -24.89 1.36
CA LYS A 110 -4.35 -24.60 2.46
C LYS A 110 -4.85 -23.41 3.27
N VAL A 111 -5.06 -23.58 4.57
CA VAL A 111 -5.50 -22.50 5.46
C VAL A 111 -4.67 -22.41 6.73
N ILE A 112 -4.58 -21.21 7.30
CA ILE A 112 -4.05 -20.97 8.65
C ILE A 112 -5.22 -20.79 9.59
N PHE A 113 -5.24 -21.57 10.67
CA PHE A 113 -6.24 -21.47 11.72
C PHE A 113 -5.54 -21.58 13.08
N ASN A 114 -5.74 -20.62 13.99
CA ASN A 114 -5.04 -20.55 15.28
C ASN A 114 -3.51 -20.68 15.15
N ASN A 115 -2.90 -19.96 14.21
CA ASN A 115 -1.46 -19.98 13.91
C ASN A 115 -0.92 -21.36 13.48
N LYS A 116 -1.80 -22.32 13.17
CA LYS A 116 -1.44 -23.64 12.65
C LYS A 116 -1.89 -23.78 11.20
N LYS A 117 -1.09 -24.48 10.42
CA LYS A 117 -1.30 -24.73 8.99
C LYS A 117 -2.14 -26.01 8.82
N TYR A 118 -3.22 -25.93 8.05
CA TYR A 118 -4.12 -27.05 7.77
C TYR A 118 -4.39 -27.20 6.28
N ILE A 119 -4.39 -28.43 5.79
CA ILE A 119 -4.80 -28.80 4.43
C ILE A 119 -6.19 -29.42 4.50
N CYS A 120 -7.13 -28.90 3.72
CA CYS A 120 -8.45 -29.48 3.62
C CYS A 120 -8.39 -30.82 2.89
N GLN A 121 -9.01 -31.85 3.47
CA GLN A 121 -9.12 -33.21 2.93
C GLN A 121 -10.55 -33.54 2.47
N MET A 122 -11.47 -32.58 2.59
CA MET A 122 -12.90 -32.77 2.29
C MET A 122 -13.38 -31.76 1.24
N ASP A 123 -14.13 -32.26 0.25
CA ASP A 123 -14.77 -31.40 -0.75
C ASP A 123 -16.04 -30.75 -0.17
N ASN A 124 -16.26 -29.46 -0.45
CA ASN A 124 -17.29 -28.61 0.16
C ASN A 124 -17.20 -28.47 1.69
N CYS A 125 -15.99 -28.32 2.24
CA CYS A 125 -15.78 -28.08 3.65
C CYS A 125 -16.14 -26.64 4.04
N VAL A 126 -17.07 -26.49 4.98
CA VAL A 126 -17.49 -25.17 5.52
C VAL A 126 -17.16 -25.00 7.00
N TRP A 127 -16.56 -26.03 7.61
CA TRP A 127 -16.25 -26.09 9.03
C TRP A 127 -14.75 -25.90 9.24
N ASN A 128 -14.37 -25.24 10.35
CA ASN A 128 -12.96 -25.07 10.70
C ASN A 128 -12.35 -26.38 11.27
N PRO A 129 -11.01 -26.46 11.39
CA PRO A 129 -10.32 -27.64 11.97
C PRO A 129 -10.70 -27.98 13.41
N LEU A 130 -11.26 -27.04 14.18
CA LEU A 130 -11.77 -27.30 15.54
C LEU A 130 -13.14 -27.98 15.52
N VAL A 131 -14.03 -27.57 14.61
CA VAL A 131 -15.40 -28.08 14.50
C VAL A 131 -15.43 -29.42 13.78
N TYR A 132 -14.56 -29.60 12.77
CA TYR A 132 -14.51 -30.86 12.02
C TYR A 132 -13.06 -31.28 11.72
N PRO A 133 -12.31 -31.77 12.72
CA PRO A 133 -10.90 -32.12 12.56
C PRO A 133 -10.62 -33.15 11.46
N SER A 134 -11.57 -34.05 11.17
CA SER A 134 -11.40 -35.09 10.14
C SER A 134 -11.36 -34.54 8.71
N ALA A 135 -11.83 -33.31 8.47
CA ALA A 135 -11.69 -32.67 7.15
C ALA A 135 -10.37 -31.92 6.99
N TRP A 136 -9.51 -31.84 8.01
CA TRP A 136 -8.32 -31.00 7.99
C TRP A 136 -7.11 -31.78 8.46
N GLU A 137 -6.09 -31.85 7.61
CA GLU A 137 -4.79 -32.39 7.96
C GLU A 137 -3.89 -31.27 8.45
N LEU A 138 -3.37 -31.41 9.67
CA LEU A 138 -2.45 -30.46 10.24
C LEU A 138 -1.07 -30.65 9.61
N VAL A 139 -0.52 -29.60 9.02
CA VAL A 139 0.85 -29.57 8.51
C VAL A 139 1.72 -28.94 9.58
N GLU A 140 2.28 -29.79 10.44
CA GLU A 140 3.28 -29.42 11.44
C GLU A 140 4.64 -29.39 10.74
N GLU A 141 5.41 -28.32 10.95
CA GLU A 141 6.83 -28.27 10.59
C GLU A 141 7.66 -28.76 11.78
#